data_AF-A0A804LMU6-F1
#
_entry.id   AF-A0A804LMU6-F1
#
_cell.length_a   1.000
_cell.length_b   1.000
_cell.length_c   1.000
_cell.angle_alpha   90.00
_cell.angle_beta   90.00
_cell.angle_gamma   90.00
#
_symmetry.space_group_name_H-M   'P 1'
#
loop_
_entity.id
_entity.type
_entity.pdbx_description
1 polymer ?
#
loop_
_entity_poly.entity_id
_entity_poly.type
_entity_poly.pdbx_seq_one_letter_code
_entity_poly.pdbx_strand_id
1 'polypeptide(L)'
;MLQLFEKSRRQLGKLLDIYEQRLGEEAFLAGGKFTLADLSHLPNADRLAGDPRSARLMESRRNVSKWWDTVSRRDSWVRVKELQRPPSAEAPF
;
A
#
# COMPACT_ATOMS: atom_id res chain seq x y z
N MET A 1 -9.41 -18.39 -14.50
CA MET A 1 -9.21 -17.47 -13.35
C MET A 1 -7.87 -17.68 -12.64
N LEU A 2 -7.51 -18.90 -12.20
CA LEU A 2 -6.24 -19.15 -11.47
C LEU A 2 -4.97 -18.72 -12.23
N GLN A 3 -4.87 -19.02 -13.53
CA GLN A 3 -3.72 -18.61 -14.33
C GLN A 3 -3.54 -17.09 -14.39
N LEU A 4 -4.64 -16.33 -14.51
CA LEU A 4 -4.61 -14.88 -14.50
C LEU A 4 -4.16 -14.36 -13.13
N PHE A 5 -4.70 -14.91 -12.05
CA PHE A 5 -4.28 -14.56 -10.69
C PHE A 5 -2.79 -14.81 -10.48
N GLU A 6 -2.28 -15.98 -10.86
CA GLU A 6 -0.87 -16.34 -10.73
C GLU A 6 0.05 -15.47 -11.59
N LYS A 7 -0.39 -15.12 -12.81
CA LYS A 7 0.33 -14.17 -13.67
C LYS A 7 0.40 -12.79 -13.00
N SER A 8 -0.72 -12.26 -12.53
CA SER A 8 -0.77 -10.97 -11.84
C SER A 8 0.07 -10.96 -10.57
N ARG A 9 0.03 -12.05 -9.79
CA ARG A 9 0.85 -12.22 -8.57
C ARG A 9 2.35 -12.14 -8.88
N ARG A 10 2.81 -12.82 -9.94
CA ARG A 10 4.21 -12.74 -10.38
C ARG A 10 4.58 -11.36 -10.90
N GLN A 11 3.71 -10.70 -11.65
CA GLN A 11 3.97 -9.35 -12.16
C GLN A 11 4.04 -8.33 -11.02
N LEU A 12 3.14 -8.43 -10.04
CA LEU A 12 3.19 -7.62 -8.83
C LEU A 12 4.49 -7.86 -8.05
N GLY A 13 4.92 -9.11 -7.90
CA GLY A 13 6.21 -9.41 -7.26
C GLY A 13 7.38 -8.68 -7.92
N LYS A 14 7.49 -8.75 -9.25
CA LYS A 14 8.53 -8.03 -10.01
C LYS A 14 8.47 -6.51 -9.81
N LEU A 15 7.26 -5.93 -9.79
CA LEU A 15 7.09 -4.50 -9.54
C LEU A 15 7.53 -4.13 -8.11
N LEU A 16 7.15 -4.94 -7.13
CA LEU A 16 7.56 -4.73 -5.74
C LEU A 16 9.08 -4.89 -5.55
N ASP A 17 9.76 -5.71 -6.35
CA ASP A 17 11.23 -5.81 -6.33
C ASP A 17 11.90 -4.51 -6.81
N ILE A 18 11.31 -3.83 -7.81
CA ILE A 18 11.77 -2.50 -8.25
C ILE A 18 11.56 -1.48 -7.11
N TYR A 19 10.43 -1.53 -6.43
CA TYR A 19 10.14 -0.64 -5.30
C TYR A 19 11.03 -0.95 -4.10
N GLU A 20 11.35 -2.21 -3.84
CA GLU A 20 12.27 -2.61 -2.77
C GLU A 20 13.67 -2.01 -2.98
N GLN A 21 14.19 -2.05 -4.20
CA GLN A 21 15.46 -1.40 -4.52
C GLN A 21 15.35 0.12 -4.35
N ARG A 22 14.33 0.75 -4.95
CA ARG A 22 14.14 2.20 -4.88
C ARG A 22 14.01 2.70 -3.44
N LEU A 23 13.23 2.02 -2.62
CA LEU A 23 13.02 2.34 -1.21
C LEU A 23 14.21 1.95 -0.32
N GLY A 24 15.19 1.23 -0.88
CA GLY A 24 16.49 1.00 -0.24
C GLY A 24 17.44 2.19 -0.39
N GLU A 25 17.26 3.00 -1.43
CA GLU A 25 18.04 4.22 -1.69
C GLU A 25 17.39 5.44 -1.02
N GLU A 26 16.06 5.49 -1.00
CA GLU A 26 15.29 6.67 -0.59
C GLU A 26 14.12 6.29 0.33
N ALA A 27 13.69 7.20 1.21
CA ALA A 27 12.62 6.93 2.16
C ALA A 27 11.23 6.77 1.52
N PHE A 28 11.00 7.39 0.36
CA PHE A 28 9.73 7.42 -0.36
C PHE A 28 9.93 7.15 -1.85
N LEU A 29 8.85 6.84 -2.59
CA LEU A 29 8.94 6.36 -3.97
C LEU A 29 9.66 7.35 -4.90
N ALA A 30 9.49 8.65 -4.68
CA ALA A 30 10.10 9.71 -5.48
C ALA A 30 11.31 10.41 -4.82
N GLY A 31 11.81 9.93 -3.68
CA GLY A 31 12.99 10.51 -3.00
C GLY A 31 12.84 10.59 -1.48
N GLY A 32 13.63 11.45 -0.83
CA GLY A 32 13.67 11.57 0.63
C GLY A 32 12.44 12.19 1.30
N LYS A 33 11.40 12.58 0.55
CA LYS A 33 10.17 13.19 1.07
C LYS A 33 8.92 12.55 0.48
N PHE A 34 7.83 12.53 1.26
CA PHE A 34 6.51 12.10 0.80
C PHE A 34 6.00 13.00 -0.32
N THR A 35 5.55 12.41 -1.43
CA THR A 35 5.05 13.14 -2.60
C THR A 35 3.74 12.57 -3.13
N LEU A 36 3.24 13.14 -4.23
CA LEU A 36 2.10 12.60 -4.98
C LEU A 36 2.34 11.15 -5.45
N ALA A 37 3.59 10.73 -5.64
CA ALA A 37 3.90 9.34 -5.98
C ALA A 37 3.42 8.39 -4.88
N ASP A 38 3.71 8.69 -3.61
CA ASP A 38 3.28 7.87 -2.48
C ASP A 38 1.77 7.95 -2.27
N LEU A 39 1.21 9.17 -2.33
CA LEU A 39 -0.23 9.41 -2.18
C LEU A 39 -1.05 8.62 -3.22
N SER A 40 -0.63 8.59 -4.48
CA SER A 40 -1.33 7.87 -5.55
C SER A 40 -1.26 6.34 -5.40
N HIS A 41 -0.29 5.82 -4.65
CA HIS A 41 -0.18 4.39 -4.36
C HIS A 41 -1.05 3.94 -3.18
N LEU A 42 -1.41 4.84 -2.26
CA LEU A 42 -2.12 4.50 -1.02
C LEU A 42 -3.39 3.65 -1.23
N PRO A 43 -4.33 3.98 -2.14
CA PRO A 43 -5.56 3.18 -2.28
C PRO A 43 -5.29 1.72 -2.69
N ASN A 44 -4.34 1.51 -3.60
CA ASN A 44 -4.00 0.17 -4.08
C ASN A 44 -3.14 -0.58 -3.07
N ALA A 45 -2.21 0.10 -2.40
CA ALA A 45 -1.39 -0.49 -1.35
C ALA A 45 -2.23 -0.93 -0.16
N ASP A 46 -3.22 -0.13 0.26
CA ASP A 46 -4.15 -0.48 1.36
C ASP A 46 -4.98 -1.71 1.00
N ARG A 47 -5.49 -1.79 -0.24
CA ARG A 47 -6.18 -2.99 -0.74
C ARG A 47 -5.27 -4.23 -0.76
N LEU A 48 -4.00 -4.08 -1.13
CA LEU A 48 -3.04 -5.19 -1.13
C LEU A 48 -2.69 -5.63 0.31
N ALA A 49 -2.55 -4.69 1.23
CA ALA A 49 -2.30 -4.97 2.65
C ALA A 49 -3.51 -5.60 3.35
N GLY A 50 -4.74 -5.33 2.88
CA GLY A 50 -5.97 -5.89 3.43
C GLY A 50 -6.27 -7.35 3.05
N ASP A 51 -5.64 -7.91 2.02
CA ASP A 51 -5.79 -9.33 1.64
C ASP A 51 -4.53 -10.12 2.04
N PRO A 52 -4.63 -11.13 2.92
CA PRO A 52 -3.48 -11.92 3.38
C PRO A 52 -2.60 -12.51 2.26
N ARG A 53 -3.16 -12.77 1.08
CA ARG A 53 -2.42 -13.33 -0.07
C ARG A 53 -1.47 -12.31 -0.69
N SER A 54 -1.84 -11.02 -0.68
CA SER A 54 -1.00 -9.93 -1.18
C SER A 54 -0.22 -9.22 -0.09
N ALA A 55 -0.72 -9.17 1.15
CA ALA A 55 -0.03 -8.58 2.29
C ALA A 55 1.36 -9.20 2.47
N ARG A 56 1.45 -10.54 2.39
CA ARG A 56 2.72 -11.28 2.44
C ARG A 56 3.73 -10.87 1.38
N LEU A 57 3.29 -10.40 0.21
CA LEU A 57 4.20 -9.91 -0.85
C LEU A 57 4.80 -8.55 -0.47
N MET A 58 4.07 -7.71 0.25
CA MET A 58 4.59 -6.44 0.75
C MET A 58 5.49 -6.67 1.96
N GLU A 59 5.06 -7.51 2.91
CA GLU A 59 5.77 -7.81 4.15
C GLU A 59 7.09 -8.55 3.94
N SER A 60 7.21 -9.38 2.90
CA SER A 60 8.46 -10.10 2.59
C SER A 60 9.59 -9.19 2.08
N ARG A 61 9.32 -7.90 1.86
CA ARG A 61 10.24 -6.89 1.31
C ARG A 61 10.43 -5.80 2.35
N ARG A 62 11.63 -5.70 2.92
CA ARG A 62 11.90 -4.90 4.11
C ARG A 62 11.62 -3.41 3.87
N ASN A 63 12.08 -2.86 2.76
CA ASN A 63 11.95 -1.44 2.46
C ASN A 63 10.51 -1.09 2.05
N VAL A 64 9.85 -1.95 1.27
CA VAL A 64 8.41 -1.83 0.96
C VAL A 64 7.56 -1.87 2.24
N SER A 65 7.83 -2.81 3.14
CA SER A 65 7.13 -2.94 4.42
C SER A 65 7.31 -1.68 5.29
N LYS A 66 8.55 -1.18 5.41
CA LYS A 66 8.85 0.07 6.12
C LYS A 66 8.14 1.28 5.52
N TRP A 67 8.16 1.40 4.19
CA TRP A 67 7.44 2.46 3.48
C TRP A 67 5.94 2.37 3.78
N TRP A 68 5.36 1.18 3.67
CA TRP A 68 3.94 0.97 3.93
C TRP A 68 3.53 1.35 5.36
N ASP A 69 4.29 0.92 6.37
CA ASP A 69 4.04 1.31 7.76
C ASP A 69 4.08 2.83 7.95
N THR A 70 5.00 3.51 7.27
CA THR A 70 5.12 4.98 7.32
C THR A 70 3.94 5.68 6.67
N VAL A 71 3.58 5.31 5.44
CA VAL A 71 2.56 6.04 4.67
C VAL A 71 1.12 5.71 5.10
N SER A 72 0.87 4.49 5.58
CA SER A 72 -0.47 4.04 5.99
C SER A 72 -0.94 4.64 7.33
N ARG A 73 -0.01 5.14 8.14
CA ARG A 73 -0.28 5.79 9.45
C ARG A 73 -0.50 7.29 9.38
N ARG A 74 -0.36 7.92 8.21
CA ARG A 74 -0.59 9.36 8.07
C ARG A 74 -2.04 9.70 8.40
N ASP A 75 -2.27 10.67 9.28
CA ASP A 75 -3.62 11.10 9.71
C ASP A 75 -4.56 11.37 8.54
N SER A 76 -4.05 11.99 7.47
CA SER A 76 -4.82 12.24 6.25
C SER A 76 -5.32 10.95 5.58
N TRP A 77 -4.50 9.90 5.57
CA TRP A 77 -4.89 8.60 5.02
C TRP A 77 -5.85 7.85 5.94
N VAL A 78 -5.60 7.88 7.25
CA VAL A 78 -6.52 7.34 8.26
C VAL A 78 -7.91 7.96 8.09
N ARG A 79 -7.97 9.29 7.92
CA ARG A 79 -9.22 10.00 7.67
C ARG A 79 -9.93 9.55 6.39
N VAL A 80 -9.19 9.34 5.30
CA VAL A 80 -9.78 8.82 4.05
C VAL A 80 -10.41 7.44 4.27
N LYS A 81 -9.76 6.55 5.04
CA LYS A 81 -10.32 5.23 5.36
C LYS A 81 -11.59 5.31 6.21
N GLU A 82 -11.63 6.23 7.17
CA GLU A 82 -12.83 6.45 7.98
C GLU A 82 -14.02 6.90 7.12
N LEU A 83 -13.78 7.77 6.12
CA LEU A 83 -14.82 8.24 5.20
C LEU A 83 -15.35 7.14 4.27
N GLN A 84 -14.58 6.07 4.04
CA GLN A 84 -15.01 4.92 3.23
C GLN A 84 -15.83 3.91 4.04
N ARG A 85 -15.74 3.94 5.37
CA ARG A 85 -16.62 3.13 6.21
C ARG A 85 -18.05 3.67 6.05
N PRO A 86 -19.06 2.82 5.78
CA PRO A 86 -20.44 3.29 5.81
C PRO A 86 -20.70 3.97 7.17
N PRO A 87 -21.48 5.07 7.21
CA PRO A 87 -21.86 5.69 8.47
C PRO A 87 -22.39 4.61 9.40
N SER A 88 -21.89 4.53 10.63
CA SER A 88 -22.54 3.71 11.65
C SER A 88 -23.99 4.17 11.75
N ALA A 89 -24.93 3.22 11.90
CA ALA A 89 -26.36 3.52 12.03
C ALA A 89 -26.69 4.50 13.18
N GLU A 90 -25.72 4.77 14.07
CA GLU A 90 -25.84 5.64 15.23
C GLU A 90 -25.42 7.10 15.01
N ALA A 91 -25.08 7.54 13.79
CA ALA A 91 -24.79 8.97 13.57
C ALA A 91 -26.10 9.79 13.70
N PRO A 92 -26.29 10.59 14.76
CA PRO A 92 -27.45 11.46 14.86
C PRO A 92 -27.18 12.67 13.97
N PHE A 93 -28.14 12.97 13.08
CA PHE A 93 -28.25 14.30 12.50
C PHE A 93 -28.53 15.33 13.58
#